data_AF-A0A139R9X4-F1
#
_entry.id   AF-A0A139R9X4-F1
#
_cell.length_a   1.000
_cell.length_b   1.000
_cell.length_c   1.000
_cell.angle_alpha   90.00
_cell.angle_beta   90.00
_cell.angle_gamma   90.00
#
_symmetry.space_group_name_H-M   'P 1'
#
loop_
_entity.id
_entity.type
_entity.pdbx_description
1 polymer ?
#
loop_
_entity_poly.entity_id
_entity_poly.type
_entity_poly.pdbx_seq_one_letter_code
_entity_poly.pdbx_strand_id
1 'polypeptide(L)'
;MRTNQTVAHNQEKYRASSTGELQPWSGYFDTPAGWRWIENGQMYTGFRFYMGAYYYFRNGVRQHNQFVSQWGLHYYVGHDGRSVQGIHVIDGKRYNFGSNATFYMR
;
A
#
# COMPACT_ATOMS: atom_id res chain seq x y z
N MET A 1 9.63 28.10 14.28
CA MET A 1 8.56 27.46 13.48
C MET A 1 8.44 26.02 13.92
N ARG A 2 7.21 25.48 14.05
CA ARG A 2 6.96 24.15 14.63
C ARG A 2 7.33 23.06 13.61
N THR A 3 8.44 22.36 13.85
CA THR A 3 8.88 21.19 13.09
C THR A 3 7.92 20.00 13.34
N ASN A 4 7.82 19.05 12.39
CA ASN A 4 6.94 17.85 12.43
C ASN A 4 5.42 18.06 12.22
N GLN A 5 4.96 19.10 11.53
CA GLN A 5 3.55 19.18 11.10
C GLN A 5 3.39 18.81 9.62
N THR A 6 2.36 18.02 9.32
CA THR A 6 1.95 17.69 7.94
C THR A 6 0.99 18.77 7.46
N VAL A 7 1.25 19.33 6.29
CA VAL A 7 0.34 20.29 5.63
C VAL A 7 -0.28 19.58 4.43
N ALA A 8 -1.61 19.61 4.34
CA ALA A 8 -2.36 19.06 3.21
C ALA A 8 -2.94 20.21 2.38
N HIS A 9 -2.69 20.22 1.08
CA HIS A 9 -3.29 21.16 0.13
C HIS A 9 -3.61 20.41 -1.16
N ASN A 10 -4.86 20.46 -1.64
CA ASN A 10 -5.32 19.84 -2.90
C ASN A 10 -4.82 18.40 -3.13
N GLN A 11 -5.05 17.51 -2.15
CA GLN A 11 -4.65 16.09 -2.17
C GLN A 11 -3.15 15.81 -2.09
N GLU A 12 -2.32 16.86 -2.04
CA GLU A 12 -0.88 16.75 -1.88
C GLU A 12 -0.48 16.94 -0.41
N LYS A 13 0.35 16.03 0.11
CA LYS A 13 0.90 16.13 1.46
C LYS A 13 2.38 16.49 1.42
N TYR A 14 2.70 17.51 2.21
CA TYR A 14 4.07 17.97 2.41
C TYR A 14 4.50 17.75 3.86
N ARG A 15 5.79 17.50 4.06
CA ARG A 15 6.41 17.47 5.38
C ARG A 15 7.51 18.53 5.42
N ALA A 16 7.52 19.34 6.48
CA ALA A 16 8.61 20.29 6.71
C ALA A 16 9.90 19.54 7.06
N SER A 17 10.97 19.81 6.33
CA SER A 17 12.33 19.35 6.63
C SER A 17 12.84 19.98 7.94
N SER A 18 14.02 19.55 8.40
CA SER A 18 14.69 20.15 9.57
C SER A 18 14.99 21.64 9.42
N THR A 19 15.02 22.14 8.18
CA THR A 19 15.26 23.56 7.83
C THR A 19 13.97 24.34 7.57
N GLY A 20 12.80 23.69 7.62
CA GLY A 20 11.49 24.34 7.41
C GLY A 20 11.01 24.34 5.96
N GLU A 21 11.73 23.71 5.03
CA GLU A 21 11.31 23.57 3.64
C GLU A 21 10.22 22.50 3.51
N LEU A 22 9.17 22.78 2.75
CA LEU A 22 8.12 21.80 2.46
C LEU A 22 8.59 20.85 1.36
N GLN A 23 8.71 19.56 1.67
CA GLN A 23 9.02 18.53 0.69
C GLN A 23 7.84 17.58 0.46
N PRO A 24 7.63 17.10 -0.78
CA PRO A 24 6.60 16.10 -1.06
C PRO A 24 6.86 14.86 -0.22
N TRP A 25 5.88 14.46 0.57
CA TRP A 25 6.05 13.32 1.47
C TRP A 25 5.84 12.01 0.71
N SER A 26 6.56 10.96 1.09
CA SER A 26 6.34 9.58 0.60
C SER A 26 6.26 8.65 1.80
N GLY A 27 5.25 7.77 1.82
CA GLY A 27 5.14 6.75 2.84
C GLY A 27 3.72 6.30 3.16
N TYR A 28 3.69 5.34 4.08
CA TYR A 28 2.47 4.79 4.64
C TYR A 28 1.96 5.69 5.76
N PHE A 29 0.67 5.96 5.80
CA PHE A 29 0.03 6.64 6.92
C PHE A 29 -1.33 6.03 7.21
N ASP A 30 -1.71 6.11 8.49
CA ASP A 30 -3.05 5.77 8.94
C ASP A 30 -3.99 6.97 8.85
N THR A 31 -5.27 6.67 8.65
CA THR A 31 -6.37 7.64 8.74
C THR A 31 -7.58 6.96 9.34
N PRO A 32 -8.58 7.70 9.86
CA PRO A 32 -9.85 7.10 10.25
C PRO A 32 -10.55 6.32 9.12
N ALA A 33 -10.26 6.65 7.85
CA ALA A 33 -10.78 5.98 6.66
C ALA A 33 -9.83 4.86 6.15
N GLY A 34 -8.90 4.41 6.98
CA GLY A 34 -7.96 3.33 6.72
C GLY A 34 -6.58 3.80 6.20
N TRP A 35 -5.71 2.81 6.04
CA TRP A 35 -4.32 2.99 5.62
C TRP A 35 -4.19 3.56 4.21
N ARG A 36 -3.14 4.36 4.02
CA ARG A 36 -2.87 5.05 2.78
C ARG A 36 -1.40 4.99 2.40
N TRP A 37 -1.10 5.06 1.10
CA TRP A 37 0.26 5.29 0.59
C TRP A 37 0.31 6.54 -0.27
N ILE A 38 1.29 7.40 0.02
CA ILE A 38 1.63 8.56 -0.79
C ILE A 38 3.01 8.35 -1.38
N GLU A 39 3.17 8.77 -2.63
CA GLU A 39 4.45 8.81 -3.32
C GLU A 39 4.62 10.20 -3.95
N ASN A 40 5.71 10.88 -3.60
CA ASN A 40 6.03 12.23 -4.04
C ASN A 40 4.88 13.22 -3.84
N GLY A 41 4.26 13.17 -2.66
CA GLY A 41 3.13 14.03 -2.30
C GLY A 41 1.78 13.56 -2.85
N GLN A 42 1.72 12.60 -3.78
CA GLN A 42 0.49 12.18 -4.45
C GLN A 42 -0.02 10.82 -3.98
N MET A 43 -1.34 10.62 -4.07
CA MET A 43 -1.99 9.34 -3.73
C MET A 43 -1.59 8.24 -4.70
N TYR A 44 -1.04 7.15 -4.18
CA TYR A 44 -0.46 6.08 -4.99
C TYR A 44 -1.49 5.02 -5.43
N THR A 45 -1.36 4.52 -6.66
CA THR A 45 -2.12 3.36 -7.16
C THR A 45 -1.14 2.30 -7.65
N GLY A 46 -1.27 1.07 -7.15
CA GLY A 46 -0.41 -0.05 -7.50
C GLY A 46 0.09 -0.82 -6.29
N PHE A 47 1.16 -1.60 -6.48
CA PHE A 47 1.78 -2.38 -5.42
C PHE A 47 2.95 -1.64 -4.80
N ARG A 48 2.97 -1.61 -3.45
CA ARG A 48 4.16 -1.20 -2.70
C ARG A 48 4.64 -2.34 -1.81
N PHE A 49 5.92 -2.65 -1.91
CA PHE A 49 6.57 -3.54 -0.95
C PHE A 49 6.85 -2.79 0.34
N TYR A 50 6.35 -3.30 1.46
CA TYR A 50 6.55 -2.71 2.77
C TYR A 50 6.52 -3.81 3.84
N MET A 51 7.42 -3.74 4.83
CA MET A 51 7.50 -4.71 5.94
C MET A 51 7.38 -6.19 5.51
N GLY A 52 8.02 -6.58 4.40
CA GLY A 52 8.13 -7.98 3.96
C GLY A 52 6.96 -8.51 3.11
N ALA A 53 6.01 -7.69 2.69
CA ALA A 53 4.94 -8.10 1.77
C ALA A 53 4.56 -6.96 0.82
N TYR A 54 3.81 -7.29 -0.24
CA TYR A 54 3.18 -6.29 -1.09
C TYR A 54 1.83 -5.86 -0.52
N TYR A 55 1.55 -4.57 -0.57
CA TYR A 55 0.25 -3.97 -0.31
C TYR A 55 -0.25 -3.30 -1.58
N TYR A 56 -1.53 -3.48 -1.91
CA TYR A 56 -2.13 -2.87 -3.08
C TYR A 56 -2.91 -1.61 -2.69
N PHE A 57 -2.74 -0.54 -3.45
CA PHE A 57 -3.41 0.74 -3.23
C PHE A 57 -4.19 1.15 -4.47
N ARG A 58 -5.35 1.79 -4.24
CA ARG A 58 -6.17 2.42 -5.27
C ARG A 58 -6.47 3.85 -4.82
N ASN A 59 -6.01 4.85 -5.56
CA ASN A 59 -6.11 6.26 -5.19
C ASN A 59 -5.62 6.50 -3.76
N GLY A 60 -4.48 5.90 -3.42
CA GLY A 60 -3.86 5.94 -2.11
C GLY A 60 -4.50 5.01 -1.08
N VAL A 61 -5.71 4.49 -1.27
CA VAL A 61 -6.43 3.62 -0.32
C VAL A 61 -5.88 2.20 -0.35
N ARG A 62 -5.45 1.68 0.80
CA ARG A 62 -5.03 0.28 0.93
C ARG A 62 -6.21 -0.67 0.73
N GLN A 63 -6.03 -1.64 -0.15
CA GLN A 63 -6.96 -2.72 -0.41
C GLN A 63 -6.70 -3.93 0.51
N HIS A 64 -7.74 -4.68 0.83
CA HIS A 64 -7.69 -5.90 1.66
C HIS A 64 -8.81 -6.86 1.21
N ASN A 65 -8.68 -8.14 1.56
CA ASN A 65 -9.62 -9.24 1.25
C ASN A 65 -10.08 -9.29 -0.21
N GLN A 66 -9.16 -9.14 -1.17
CA GLN A 66 -9.54 -9.17 -2.58
C GLN A 66 -8.39 -9.62 -3.49
N PHE A 67 -8.78 -10.14 -4.65
CA PHE A 67 -7.87 -10.38 -5.76
C PHE A 67 -7.49 -9.05 -6.41
N VAL A 68 -6.20 -8.91 -6.74
CA VAL A 68 -5.65 -7.74 -7.44
C VAL A 68 -4.68 -8.21 -8.52
N SER A 69 -4.42 -7.36 -9.50
CA SER A 69 -3.51 -7.68 -10.60
C SER A 69 -2.51 -6.56 -10.82
N GLN A 70 -1.27 -6.93 -11.11
CA GLN A 70 -0.17 -6.01 -11.44
C GLN A 70 0.92 -6.79 -12.16
N TRP A 71 1.68 -6.13 -13.05
CA TRP A 71 2.77 -6.77 -13.80
C TRP A 71 2.33 -8.03 -14.59
N GLY A 72 1.06 -8.07 -15.03
CA GLY A 72 0.49 -9.23 -15.72
C GLY A 72 0.23 -10.46 -14.84
N LEU A 73 0.35 -10.32 -13.51
CA LEU A 73 0.21 -11.41 -12.54
C LEU A 73 -0.96 -11.13 -11.59
N HIS A 74 -1.53 -12.21 -11.04
CA HIS A 74 -2.63 -12.15 -10.09
C HIS A 74 -2.14 -12.42 -8.67
N TYR A 75 -2.70 -11.70 -7.71
CA TYR A 75 -2.34 -11.76 -6.30
C TYR A 75 -3.60 -11.72 -5.46
N TYR A 76 -3.50 -12.11 -4.20
CA TYR A 76 -4.55 -11.88 -3.21
C TYR A 76 -3.98 -11.10 -2.02
N VAL A 77 -4.63 -10.00 -1.65
CA VAL A 77 -4.31 -9.25 -0.44
C VAL A 77 -5.26 -9.69 0.68
N GLY A 78 -4.70 -10.13 1.80
CA GLY A 78 -5.44 -10.64 2.96
C GLY A 78 -6.13 -9.54 3.76
N HIS A 79 -6.67 -9.92 4.93
CA HIS A 79 -7.43 -9.02 5.81
C HIS A 79 -6.57 -7.84 6.31
N ASP A 80 -5.29 -8.09 6.55
CA ASP A 80 -4.31 -7.09 6.98
C ASP A 80 -3.74 -6.27 5.80
N GLY A 81 -4.24 -6.51 4.58
CA GLY A 81 -3.81 -5.87 3.34
C GLY A 81 -2.50 -6.42 2.75
N ARG A 82 -1.86 -7.40 3.41
CA ARG A 82 -0.62 -8.01 2.91
C ARG A 82 -0.95 -9.02 1.81
N SER A 83 -0.13 -9.08 0.78
CA SER A 83 -0.14 -10.18 -0.19
C SER A 83 0.14 -11.51 0.50
N VAL A 84 -0.66 -12.53 0.20
CA VAL A 84 -0.55 -13.86 0.82
C VAL A 84 0.46 -14.78 0.11
N GLN A 85 0.83 -15.87 0.78
CA GLN A 85 1.71 -16.92 0.25
C GLN A 85 1.17 -18.30 0.62
N GLY A 86 1.59 -19.32 -0.13
CA GLY A 86 1.20 -20.70 0.08
C GLY A 86 -0.20 -21.00 -0.45
N ILE A 87 -0.80 -22.05 0.09
CA ILE A 87 -2.13 -22.51 -0.29
C ILE A 87 -3.19 -21.81 0.57
N HIS A 88 -4.14 -21.14 -0.08
CA HIS A 88 -5.28 -20.50 0.57
C HIS A 88 -6.60 -20.98 -0.01
N VAL A 89 -7.61 -21.14 0.84
CA VAL A 89 -9.01 -21.33 0.41
C VAL A 89 -9.70 -19.97 0.51
N ILE A 90 -10.18 -19.46 -0.62
CA ILE A 90 -10.87 -18.18 -0.74
C ILE A 90 -12.20 -18.48 -1.44
N ASP A 91 -13.31 -18.10 -0.81
CA ASP A 91 -14.67 -18.36 -1.30
C ASP A 91 -14.89 -19.84 -1.70
N GLY A 92 -14.37 -20.76 -0.88
CA GLY A 92 -14.49 -22.20 -1.10
C GLY A 92 -13.58 -22.80 -2.18
N LYS A 93 -12.79 -21.97 -2.89
CA LYS A 93 -11.84 -22.43 -3.90
C LYS A 93 -10.40 -22.38 -3.41
N ARG A 94 -9.61 -23.40 -3.73
CA ARG A 94 -8.19 -23.51 -3.36
C ARG A 94 -7.29 -22.82 -4.39
N TYR A 95 -6.40 -21.95 -3.93
CA TYR A 95 -5.45 -21.17 -4.72
C TYR A 95 -4.03 -21.34 -4.18
N ASN A 96 -3.02 -21.24 -5.05
CA ASN A 96 -1.60 -21.34 -4.71
C ASN A 96 -0.86 -20.05 -5.05
N PHE A 97 -0.34 -19.34 -4.05
CA PHE A 97 0.40 -18.08 -4.23
C PHE A 97 1.93 -18.24 -4.12
N GLY A 98 2.41 -19.49 -4.10
CA GLY A 98 3.82 -19.82 -3.92
C GLY A 98 4.37 -19.44 -2.54
N SER A 99 5.58 -19.90 -2.22
CA SER A 99 6.25 -19.66 -0.92
C SER A 99 7.65 -19.04 -1.08
N ASN A 100 7.95 -18.49 -2.25
CA ASN A 100 9.27 -18.02 -2.67
C ASN A 100 9.36 -16.48 -2.80
N ALA A 101 8.59 -15.76 -1.98
CA ALA A 101 8.51 -14.29 -1.98
C ALA A 101 8.04 -13.64 -3.31
N THR A 102 7.41 -14.41 -4.21
CA THR A 102 6.84 -13.86 -5.44
C THR A 102 5.36 -13.48 -5.33
N PHE A 103 4.64 -14.08 -4.38
CA PHE A 103 3.25 -13.76 -3.97
C PHE A 103 2.15 -13.90 -5.03
N TYR A 104 2.49 -14.15 -6.30
CA TYR A 104 1.51 -14.32 -7.36
C TYR A 104 0.92 -15.74 -7.38
N MET A 105 -0.31 -15.83 -7.86
CA MET A 105 -1.06 -17.06 -8.04
C MET A 105 -0.47 -17.92 -9.18
N ARG A 106 -0.29 -19.22 -8.93
CA ARG A 106 0.23 -20.23 -9.85
C ARG A 106 -0.88 -21.11 -10.43
#